data_AF-A0A497ANM1-F1
#
_entry.id   AF-A0A497ANM1-F1
#
_cell.length_a   1.000
_cell.length_b   1.000
_cell.length_c   1.000
_cell.angle_alpha   90.00
_cell.angle_beta   90.00
_cell.angle_gamma   90.00
#
_symmetry.space_group_name_H-M   'P 1'
#
loop_
_entity.id
_entity.type
_entity.pdbx_description
1 polymer ?
#
loop_
_entity_poly.entity_id
_entity_poly.type
_entity_poly.pdbx_seq_one_letter_code
_entity_poly.pdbx_strand_id
1 'polypeptide(L)' 'MPKGNYRSVSVKEGLVERVEKLIRRVKTYHSVAEFVSEAVRLRVEAVEKQEKMRGESAVEP' A
#
# COMPACT_ATOMS: atom_id res chain seq x y z
N MET A 1 13.78 23.32 -6.07
CA MET A 1 13.68 21.99 -5.43
C MET A 1 13.32 20.99 -6.52
N PRO A 2 14.06 19.89 -6.70
CA PRO A 2 13.66 18.87 -7.67
C PRO A 2 12.27 18.36 -7.29
N LYS A 3 11.31 18.47 -8.21
CA LYS A 3 9.97 17.88 -8.04
C LYS A 3 10.15 16.38 -8.03
N GLY A 4 10.22 15.77 -6.85
CA GLY A 4 10.20 14.31 -6.72
C GLY A 4 8.97 13.75 -7.43
N ASN A 5 9.10 12.58 -8.06
CA ASN A 5 8.06 11.91 -8.83
C ASN A 5 6.90 11.39 -7.93
N TYR A 6 6.23 12.29 -7.22
CA TYR A 6 5.12 11.99 -6.34
C TYR A 6 3.81 12.36 -7.04
N ARG A 7 2.78 11.53 -6.84
CA ARG A 7 1.41 11.80 -7.26
C ARG A 7 0.49 11.75 -6.05
N SER A 8 -0.56 12.56 -6.06
CA SER A 8 -1.58 12.57 -5.01
C SER A 8 -2.70 11.60 -5.35
N VAL A 9 -3.23 10.92 -4.32
CA VAL A 9 -4.43 10.08 -4.41
C VAL A 9 -5.40 10.48 -3.30
N SER A 10 -6.70 10.42 -3.59
CA SER A 10 -7.73 10.71 -2.60
C SER A 10 -8.03 9.46 -1.77
N VAL A 11 -7.98 9.61 -0.45
CA VAL A 11 -8.32 8.55 0.52
C VAL A 11 -9.43 9.09 1.42
N LYS A 12 -10.39 8.23 1.80
CA LYS A 12 -11.46 8.61 2.73
C LYS A 12 -10.85 9.07 4.06
N GLU A 13 -11.30 10.21 4.55
CA GLU A 13 -10.82 10.83 5.79
C GLU A 13 -10.85 9.87 6.98
N GLY A 14 -11.98 9.18 7.22
CA GLY A 14 -12.09 8.22 8.32
C GLY A 14 -11.09 7.05 8.24
N LEU A 15 -10.56 6.72 7.06
CA LEU A 15 -9.48 5.74 6.96
C LEU A 15 -8.14 6.36 7.37
N VAL A 16 -7.86 7.59 6.96
CA VAL A 16 -6.66 8.34 7.36
C VAL A 16 -6.64 8.52 8.88
N GLU A 17 -7.75 8.91 9.50
CA GLU A 17 -7.85 9.03 10.96
C GLU A 17 -7.54 7.72 11.69
N ARG A 18 -8.02 6.58 11.15
CA ARG A 18 -7.72 5.26 11.72
C ARG A 18 -6.24 4.94 11.64
N VAL A 19 -5.59 5.28 10.53
CA VAL A 19 -4.14 5.13 10.36
C VAL A 19 -3.39 6.00 11.37
N GLU A 20 -3.75 7.27 11.51
CA GLU A 20 -3.11 8.15 12.49
C GLU A 20 -3.22 7.64 13.93
N LYS A 21 -4.42 7.21 14.34
CA LYS A 21 -4.65 6.61 15.66
C LYS A 21 -3.80 5.35 15.86
N LEU A 22 -3.66 4.53 14.82
CA LEU A 22 -2.87 3.30 14.87
C LEU A 22 -1.39 3.61 15.02
N ILE A 23 -0.84 4.50 14.18
CA ILE A 23 0.57 4.89 14.18
C ILE A 23 0.99 5.40 15.56
N ARG A 24 0.18 6.27 16.17
CA ARG A 24 0.43 6.81 17.52
C ARG A 24 0.49 5.71 18.59
N ARG A 25 -0.28 4.63 18.42
CA ARG A 25 -0.36 3.51 19.36
C ARG A 25 0.79 2.53 19.21
N VAL A 26 1.13 2.15 17.98
CA VAL A 26 2.11 1.08 17.72
C VAL A 26 3.55 1.60 17.64
N LYS A 27 3.75 2.89 17.36
CA LYS A 27 5.07 3.55 17.26
C LYS A 27 6.06 2.93 16.26
N THR A 28 5.61 1.97 15.44
CA THR A 28 6.40 1.31 14.39
C THR A 28 6.55 2.17 13.13
N TYR A 29 5.66 3.15 12.94
CA TYR A 29 5.67 4.06 11.80
C TYR A 29 5.85 5.49 12.29
N HIS A 30 6.51 6.32 11.49
CA HIS A 30 6.77 7.74 11.76
C HIS A 30 5.74 8.66 11.09
N SER A 31 5.07 8.21 10.02
CA SER A 31 4.07 9.02 9.31
C SER A 31 3.00 8.20 8.58
N VAL A 32 1.87 8.85 8.24
CA VAL A 32 0.83 8.27 7.37
C VAL A 32 1.41 7.89 6.01
N ALA A 33 2.29 8.73 5.46
CA ALA A 33 2.90 8.48 4.14
C ALA A 33 3.76 7.21 4.14
N GLU A 34 4.54 6.98 5.20
CA GLU A 34 5.35 5.77 5.38
C GLU A 34 4.46 4.53 5.48
N PHE A 35 3.45 4.57 6.34
CA PHE A 35 2.49 3.48 6.49
C PHE A 35 1.80 3.13 5.15
N VAL A 36 1.31 4.15 4.45
CA VAL A 36 0.62 3.95 3.17
C VAL A 36 1.57 3.44 2.10
N SER A 37 2.81 3.92 2.04
CA SER A 37 3.80 3.46 1.06
C SER A 37 4.12 1.98 1.22
N GLU A 38 4.33 1.52 2.46
CA GLU A 38 4.56 0.10 2.74
C GLU A 38 3.32 -0.75 2.43
N ALA A 39 2.15 -0.32 2.89
CA ALA A 39 0.90 -1.05 2.66
C ALA A 39 0.59 -1.21 1.16
N VAL A 40 0.82 -0.16 0.37
CA VAL A 40 0.65 -0.21 -1.10
C VAL A 40 1.66 -1.15 -1.72
N ARG A 41 2.95 -1.08 -1.35
CA ARG A 41 3.99 -1.99 -1.86
C ARG A 41 3.62 -3.45 -1.61
N LEU A 42 3.29 -3.81 -0.37
CA LEU A 42 2.91 -5.16 0.02
C LEU A 42 1.66 -5.64 -0.73
N ARG A 43 0.68 -4.75 -0.96
CA ARG A 43 -0.53 -5.10 -1.70
C ARG A 43 -0.25 -5.33 -3.18
N VAL A 44 0.60 -4.53 -3.80
CA VAL A 44 1.01 -4.71 -5.20
C VAL A 44 1.69 -6.07 -5.37
N GLU A 45 2.70 -6.38 -4.56
CA GLU A 45 3.40 -7.67 -4.60
C GLU A 45 2.45 -8.87 -4.45
N ALA A 46 1.49 -8.76 -3.52
CA ALA A 46 0.48 -9.81 -3.31
C ALA A 46 -0.43 -10.00 -4.53
N VAL A 47 -0.85 -8.90 -5.17
CA VAL A 47 -1.71 -8.95 -6.37
C VAL A 47 -0.93 -9.49 -7.56
N GLU A 48 0.32 -9.06 -7.78
CA GLU A 48 1.18 -9.58 -8.85
C GLU A 48 1.40 -11.09 -8.71
N LYS A 49 1.63 -11.58 -7.49
CA LYS A 49 1.75 -13.01 -7.21
C LYS A 49 0.45 -13.77 -7.51
N GLN A 50 -0.71 -13.19 -7.17
CA GLN A 50 -2.01 -13.78 -7.46
C GLN A 50 -2.27 -13.86 -8.97
N GLU A 51 -1.94 -12.82 -9.72
CA GLU A 51 -2.08 -12.80 -11.18
C GLU A 51 -1.16 -13.82 -11.84
N LYS A 52 0.09 -13.97 -11.37
CA LYS A 52 1.02 -14.99 -11.87
C LYS A 52 0.47 -16.41 -11.68
N MET A 53 -0.03 -16.72 -10.48
CA MET A 53 -0.63 -18.03 -10.19
C MET A 53 -1.89 -18.31 -11.03
N ARG A 54 -2.70 -17.28 -11.30
CA ARG A 54 -3.86 -17.38 -12.20
C ARG A 54 -3.44 -17.65 -13.65
N GLY A 55 -2.36 -17.02 -14.11
CA GLY A 55 -1.78 -17.26 -15.42
C GLY A 55 -1.20 -18.67 -15.56
N GLU A 56 -0.52 -19.19 -14.54
CA GLU A 56 0.04 -20.55 -14.53
C GLU A 56 -1.06 -21.64 -14.50
N SER A 57 -2.19 -21.38 -13.81
CA SER A 57 -3.34 -22.31 -13.76
C SER A 57 -4.13 -22.40 -15.08
N ALA A 58 -3.86 -21.53 -16.05
CA ALA A 58 -4.52 -21.52 -17.36
C ALA A 58 -3.69 -22.22 -18.47
N VAL A 59 -2.52 -22.78 -18.12
CA VAL A 59 -1.56 -23.34 -19.09
C VAL A 59 -1.31 -24.85 -18.89
N GLU A 60 -1.99 -25.53 -17.96
CA GLU A 60 -1.97 -26.99 -17.90
C GLU A 60 -3.12 -27.61 -18.73
N PRO A 61 -2.82 -28.51 -19.70
CA PRO A 61 -3.80 -29.18 -20.58
C PRO A 61 -4.53 -30.36 -19.92
#